data_AF-A0AAU3AYC7-F1
#
_entry.id   AF-A0AAU3AYC7-F1
#
_cell.length_a   1.000
_cell.length_b   1.000
_cell.length_c   1.000
_cell.angle_alpha   90.00
_cell.angle_beta   90.00
_cell.angle_gamma   90.00
#
_symmetry.space_group_name_H-M   'P 1'
#
loop_
_entity.id
_entity.type
_entity.pdbx_description
1 polymer ?
#
loop_
_entity_poly.entity_id
_entity_poly.type
_entity_poly.pdbx_seq_one_letter_code
_entity_poly.pdbx_strand_id
1 'polypeptide(L)'
;MVDTRLWGKSDGLPMPYPLVGHLVDTAVVCGTVWDSVLSAAQQRRVAEALKLGPEQARGVVMFWAGLHDLGKITPGFQRLAARSRPAACGFLDEAAYADGRAVRGRFRGCAA
;
A
#
# COMPACT_ATOMS: atom_id res chain seq x y z
N MET A 1 -5.17 5.72 15.66
CA MET A 1 -4.86 4.27 15.52
C MET A 1 -4.81 3.95 14.03
N VAL A 2 -3.89 3.09 13.58
CA VAL A 2 -3.79 2.68 12.16
C VAL A 2 -4.80 1.57 11.87
N ASP A 3 -5.57 1.68 10.78
CA ASP A 3 -6.53 0.65 10.39
C ASP A 3 -5.83 -0.55 9.73
N THR A 4 -5.90 -1.71 10.39
CA THR A 4 -5.27 -2.96 9.94
C THR A 4 -6.19 -3.85 9.11
N ARG A 5 -7.44 -3.42 8.86
CA ARG A 5 -8.42 -4.16 8.06
C ARG A 5 -8.19 -4.01 6.56
N LEU A 6 -7.51 -2.93 6.14
CA LEU A 6 -7.02 -2.77 4.77
C LEU A 6 -5.98 -3.86 4.46
N TRP A 7 -6.22 -4.69 3.45
CA TRP A 7 -5.34 -5.81 3.13
C TRP A 7 -4.32 -5.48 2.03
N GLY A 8 -3.13 -6.05 2.15
CA GLY A 8 -2.05 -5.98 1.15
C GLY A 8 -1.81 -7.31 0.43
N LYS A 9 -2.03 -8.43 1.11
CA LYS A 9 -1.94 -9.81 0.58
C LYS A 9 -3.07 -10.66 1.14
N SER A 10 -3.55 -11.64 0.39
CA SER A 10 -4.69 -12.48 0.81
C SER A 10 -4.55 -13.93 0.34
N ASP A 11 -4.04 -14.13 -0.89
CA ASP A 11 -3.83 -15.44 -1.49
C ASP A 11 -2.85 -16.30 -0.70
N GLY A 12 -3.20 -17.57 -0.49
CA GLY A 12 -2.34 -18.55 0.19
C GLY A 12 -2.17 -18.35 1.71
N LEU A 13 -2.79 -17.32 2.30
CA LEU A 13 -2.70 -17.04 3.73
C LEU A 13 -3.96 -17.51 4.47
N PRO A 14 -3.92 -17.83 5.77
CA PRO A 14 -5.13 -18.13 6.56
C PRO A 14 -6.08 -16.91 6.66
N MET A 15 -5.51 -15.72 6.79
CA MET A 15 -6.21 -14.44 6.91
C MET A 15 -5.54 -13.38 6.02
N PRO A 16 -6.27 -12.35 5.53
CA PRO A 16 -5.64 -11.25 4.81
C PRO A 16 -4.56 -10.57 5.65
N TYR A 17 -3.39 -10.34 5.07
CA TYR A 17 -2.30 -9.64 5.72
C TYR A 17 -2.51 -8.13 5.61
N PRO A 18 -2.42 -7.37 6.73
CA PRO A 18 -2.62 -5.93 6.71
C PRO A 18 -1.68 -5.22 5.73
N LEU A 19 -2.22 -4.27 4.98
CA LEU A 19 -1.46 -3.47 4.02
C LEU A 19 -0.33 -2.73 4.70
N VAL A 20 -0.57 -2.11 5.87
CA VAL A 20 0.48 -1.41 6.62
C VAL A 20 1.65 -2.35 6.97
N GLY A 21 1.37 -3.61 7.32
CA GLY A 21 2.39 -4.62 7.56
C GLY A 21 3.20 -4.86 6.28
N HIS A 22 2.53 -5.12 5.16
CA HIS A 22 3.18 -5.31 3.85
C HIS A 22 4.05 -4.12 3.41
N LEU A 23 3.60 -2.89 3.65
CA LEU A 23 4.35 -1.68 3.33
C LEU A 23 5.61 -1.54 4.21
N VAL A 24 5.48 -1.76 5.51
CA VAL A 24 6.61 -1.70 6.46
C VAL A 24 7.63 -2.82 6.16
N ASP A 25 7.16 -4.04 5.92
CA ASP A 25 8.01 -5.18 5.56
C ASP A 25 8.79 -4.88 4.29
N THR A 26 8.13 -4.32 3.27
CA THR A 26 8.81 -3.94 2.02
C THR A 26 9.88 -2.87 2.25
N ALA A 27 9.60 -1.86 3.07
CA ALA A 27 10.58 -0.84 3.42
C ALA A 27 11.80 -1.43 4.15
N VAL A 28 11.58 -2.31 5.13
CA VAL A 28 12.65 -2.98 5.88
C VAL A 28 13.48 -3.88 4.98
N VAL A 29 12.84 -4.69 4.12
CA VAL A 29 13.52 -5.53 3.13
C VAL A 29 14.36 -4.70 2.17
N CYS A 30 13.86 -3.54 1.72
CA CYS A 30 14.64 -2.60 0.91
C CYS A 30 15.89 -2.11 1.65
N GLY A 31 15.79 -1.82 2.94
CA GLY A 31 16.93 -1.49 3.80
C GLY A 31 17.95 -2.63 3.86
N THR A 32 17.51 -3.86 4.05
CA THR A 32 18.40 -5.04 4.04
C THR A 32 19.10 -5.22 2.70
N VAL A 33 18.39 -5.02 1.58
CA VAL A 33 18.98 -5.05 0.23
C VAL A 33 20.02 -3.95 0.07
N TRP A 34 19.73 -2.73 0.56
CA TRP A 34 20.69 -1.63 0.56
C TRP A 34 21.97 -2.02 1.32
N ASP A 35 21.83 -2.53 2.54
CA ASP A 35 22.96 -2.78 3.44
C ASP A 35 23.79 -4.02 3.05
N SER A 36 23.11 -5.08 2.60
CA SER A 36 23.72 -6.42 2.46
C SER A 36 23.92 -6.87 1.01
N VAL A 37 23.27 -6.22 0.04
CA VAL A 37 23.32 -6.63 -1.37
C VAL A 37 23.98 -5.56 -2.25
N LEU A 38 23.69 -4.28 -2.04
CA LEU A 38 24.31 -3.22 -2.83
C LEU A 38 25.76 -3.02 -2.43
N SER A 39 26.64 -2.97 -3.44
CA SER A 39 28.02 -2.53 -3.23
C SER A 39 28.07 -1.05 -2.83
N ALA A 40 29.13 -0.64 -2.15
CA ALA A 40 29.35 0.77 -1.79
C ALA A 40 29.33 1.71 -3.00
N ALA A 41 29.74 1.23 -4.19
CA ALA A 41 29.67 2.01 -5.42
C ALA A 41 28.23 2.24 -5.90
N GLN A 42 27.36 1.22 -5.78
CA GLN A 42 25.94 1.35 -6.11
C GLN A 42 25.21 2.26 -5.12
N GLN A 43 25.47 2.11 -3.82
CA GLN A 43 24.91 2.98 -2.79
C GLN A 43 25.30 4.46 -3.05
N ARG A 44 26.58 4.72 -3.33
CA ARG A 44 27.06 6.08 -3.68
C ARG A 44 26.37 6.63 -4.91
N ARG A 45 26.23 5.83 -5.98
CA ARG A 45 25.56 6.26 -7.21
C ARG A 45 24.11 6.70 -6.96
N VAL A 46 23.38 5.99 -6.10
CA VAL A 46 22.02 6.38 -5.72
C VAL A 46 22.03 7.64 -4.86
N ALA A 47 22.91 7.72 -3.87
CA ALA A 47 23.03 8.88 -2.99
C ALA A 47 23.37 10.17 -3.76
N GLU A 48 24.32 10.08 -4.71
CA GLU A 48 24.69 11.18 -5.61
C GLU A 48 23.52 11.63 -6.50
N ALA A 49 22.78 10.67 -7.08
CA ALA A 49 21.61 10.98 -7.90
C ALA A 49 20.51 11.69 -7.10
N LEU A 50 20.34 11.32 -5.83
CA LEU A 50 19.40 11.96 -4.91
C LEU A 50 19.94 13.26 -4.28
N LYS A 51 21.24 13.56 -4.46
CA LYS A 51 21.95 14.67 -3.80
C LYS A 51 21.86 14.60 -2.27
N LEU A 52 22.01 13.40 -1.72
CA LEU A 52 21.90 13.10 -0.29
C LEU A 52 23.14 12.33 0.21
N GLY A 53 23.33 12.32 1.53
CA GLY A 53 24.27 11.37 2.16
C GLY A 53 23.75 9.93 2.09
N PRO A 54 24.62 8.90 2.15
CA PRO A 54 24.22 7.49 2.03
C PRO A 54 23.09 7.06 2.98
N GLU A 55 23.13 7.49 4.24
CA GLU A 55 22.08 7.18 5.24
C GLU A 55 20.73 7.82 4.90
N GLN A 56 20.74 9.07 4.44
CA GLN A 56 19.52 9.77 4.02
C GLN A 56 18.95 9.15 2.74
N ALA A 57 19.82 8.80 1.78
CA ALA A 57 19.43 8.12 0.56
C ALA A 57 18.78 6.76 0.86
N ARG A 58 19.38 5.97 1.78
CA ARG A 58 18.82 4.72 2.30
C ARG A 58 17.40 4.92 2.84
N GLY A 59 17.22 5.92 3.72
CA GLY A 59 15.90 6.25 4.27
C GLY A 59 14.87 6.60 3.19
N VAL A 60 15.26 7.39 2.18
CA VAL A 60 14.37 7.77 1.07
C VAL A 60 13.97 6.57 0.23
N VAL A 61 14.91 5.70 -0.16
CA VAL A 61 14.57 4.53 -0.98
C VAL A 61 13.73 3.51 -0.22
N MET A 62 13.99 3.32 1.08
CA MET A 62 13.14 2.50 1.96
C MET A 62 11.73 3.07 2.04
N PHE A 63 11.60 4.40 2.20
CA PHE A 63 10.31 5.05 2.22
C PHE A 63 9.56 4.83 0.90
N TRP A 64 10.19 5.09 -0.25
CA TRP A 64 9.57 4.85 -1.55
C TRP A 64 9.18 3.39 -1.77
N ALA A 65 10.01 2.43 -1.37
CA ALA A 65 9.67 1.02 -1.40
C ALA A 65 8.43 0.73 -0.54
N GLY A 66 8.35 1.32 0.65
CA GLY A 66 7.16 1.25 1.51
C GLY A 66 5.92 1.96 0.96
N LEU A 67 6.03 2.78 -0.09
CA LEU A 67 4.88 3.43 -0.74
C LEU A 67 4.39 2.71 -2.00
N HIS A 68 5.09 1.68 -2.48
CA HIS A 68 4.83 1.07 -3.79
C HIS A 68 3.37 0.62 -3.98
N ASP A 69 2.73 0.17 -2.90
CA ASP A 69 1.39 -0.41 -2.89
C ASP A 69 0.33 0.53 -2.28
N LEU A 70 0.60 1.84 -2.18
CA LEU A 70 -0.39 2.82 -1.70
C LEU A 70 -1.70 2.78 -2.49
N GLY A 71 -1.66 2.43 -3.78
CA GLY A 71 -2.85 2.27 -4.63
C GLY A 71 -3.84 1.20 -4.14
N LYS A 72 -3.41 0.31 -3.23
CA LYS A 72 -4.29 -0.67 -2.57
C LYS A 72 -5.23 -0.03 -1.55
N ILE A 73 -4.99 1.20 -1.13
CA ILE A 73 -5.89 2.02 -0.30
C ILE A 73 -6.98 2.63 -1.18
N THR A 74 -7.67 1.79 -1.96
CA THR A 74 -8.80 2.18 -2.78
C THR A 74 -9.93 1.17 -2.60
N PRO A 75 -11.21 1.60 -2.58
CA PRO A 75 -12.32 0.67 -2.46
C PRO A 75 -12.33 -0.40 -3.56
N GLY A 76 -11.95 -0.02 -4.78
CA GLY A 76 -11.86 -0.94 -5.91
C GLY A 76 -10.89 -2.09 -5.66
N PHE A 77 -9.68 -1.80 -5.17
CA PHE A 77 -8.72 -2.84 -4.81
C PHE A 77 -9.21 -3.67 -3.62
N GLN A 78 -9.67 -3.02 -2.55
CA GLN A 78 -10.07 -3.71 -1.31
C GLN A 78 -11.23 -4.68 -1.53
N ARG A 79 -12.18 -4.36 -2.44
CA ARG A 79 -13.29 -5.24 -2.83
C ARG A 79 -12.85 -6.49 -3.59
N LEU A 80 -11.62 -6.56 -4.12
CA LEU A 80 -11.13 -7.80 -4.75
C LEU A 80 -11.05 -8.97 -3.76
N ALA A 81 -10.87 -8.70 -2.46
CA ALA A 81 -10.90 -9.74 -1.43
C ALA A 81 -12.26 -10.45 -1.35
N ALA A 82 -13.36 -9.82 -1.75
CA ALA A 82 -14.69 -10.43 -1.71
C ALA A 82 -14.79 -11.71 -2.55
N ARG A 83 -13.96 -11.84 -3.60
CA ARG A 83 -13.91 -13.03 -4.46
C ARG A 83 -13.56 -14.30 -3.70
N SER A 84 -12.64 -14.19 -2.75
CA SER A 84 -12.13 -15.31 -1.97
C SER A 84 -12.63 -15.27 -0.52
N ARG A 85 -13.01 -14.09 -0.03
CA ARG A 85 -13.38 -13.79 1.36
C ARG A 85 -14.43 -12.65 1.43
N PRO A 86 -15.72 -12.94 1.23
CA PRO A 86 -16.79 -11.93 1.24
C PRO A 86 -16.83 -11.04 2.48
N ALA A 87 -16.53 -11.60 3.66
CA ALA A 87 -16.54 -10.87 4.93
C ALA A 87 -15.36 -9.88 5.09
N ALA A 88 -14.30 -10.00 4.29
CA ALA A 88 -13.06 -9.22 4.47
C ALA A 88 -13.19 -7.75 4.03
N CYS A 89 -14.24 -7.37 3.30
CA CYS A 89 -14.43 -6.02 2.80
C CYS A 89 -15.68 -5.30 3.33
N GLY A 90 -16.38 -5.87 4.33
CA GLY A 90 -17.60 -5.27 4.88
C GLY A 90 -17.40 -3.89 5.51
N PHE A 91 -16.20 -3.62 6.03
CA PHE A 91 -15.84 -2.32 6.60
C PHE A 91 -15.85 -1.18 5.56
N LEU A 92 -15.78 -1.49 4.26
CA LEU A 92 -15.81 -0.47 3.20
C LEU A 92 -17.17 0.22 3.06
N ASP A 93 -18.22 -0.34 3.66
CA ASP A 93 -19.55 0.25 3.68
C ASP A 93 -19.76 1.16 4.92
N GLU A 94 -18.78 1.25 5.82
CA GLU A 94 -18.75 2.22 6.92
C GLU A 94 -18.62 3.65 6.38
N ALA A 95 -19.21 4.63 7.07
CA ALA A 95 -19.20 6.03 6.66
C ALA A 95 -17.79 6.61 6.44
N ALA A 96 -16.79 6.09 7.15
CA ALA A 96 -15.38 6.47 7.00
C ALA A 96 -14.79 6.12 5.62
N TYR A 97 -15.37 5.15 4.91
CA TYR A 97 -14.90 4.64 3.62
C TYR A 97 -15.89 4.86 2.47
N ALA A 98 -17.04 5.50 2.75
CA ALA A 98 -18.05 5.81 1.76
C ALA A 98 -17.46 6.75 0.68
N ASP A 99 -17.36 6.25 -0.57
CA ASP A 99 -16.97 7.08 -1.71
C ASP A 99 -18.09 8.06 -2.04
N GLY A 100 -17.86 9.36 -1.82
CA GLY A 100 -18.80 10.42 -2.19
C GLY A 100 -19.16 10.45 -3.69
N ARG A 101 -18.38 9.77 -4.55
CA ARG A 101 -18.71 9.60 -5.97
C ARG A 101 -19.76 8.52 -6.24
N ALA A 102 -19.88 7.51 -5.38
CA ALA A 102 -20.93 6.50 -5.49
C ALA A 102 -22.34 7.09 -5.21
N VAL A 103 -22.41 8.19 -4.42
CA VAL A 103 -23.65 8.91 -4.12
C VAL A 103 -24.13 9.76 -5.30
N ARG A 104 -23.23 10.26 -6.16
CA ARG A 104 -23.60 11.09 -7.33
C ARG A 104 -24.11 10.30 -8.54
N GLY A 105 -23.89 8.99 -8.59
CA GLY A 105 -24.35 8.13 -9.70
C GLY A 105 -25.82 7.68 -9.63
N ARG A 106 -26.53 7.98 -8.53
CA ARG A 106 -27.89 7.46 -8.29
C ARG A 106 -29.02 8.48 -8.53
N PHE A 107 -28.72 9.65 -9.10
CA PHE A 107 -29.69 10.71 -9.45
C PHE A 107 -29.48 11.27 -10.88
N ARG A 108 -29.52 10.41 -11.91
CA ARG A 108 -29.82 10.84 -13.29
C ARG A 108 -30.53 9.71 -14.03
N GLY A 109 -31.85 9.64 -13.89
CA GLY A 109 -32.67 8.67 -14.61
C GLY A 109 -34.08 8.53 -14.07
N CYS A 110 -34.89 9.60 -14.16
CA CYS A 110 -36.34 9.51 -14.42
C CYS A 110 -36.93 10.91 -14.61
N ALA A 111 -37.19 11.28 -15.87
CA ALA A 111 -38.28 12.14 -16.32
C ALA A 111 -38.19 12.16 -17.85
N ALA A 112 -38.94 11.25 -18.48
CA ALA A 112 -39.40 11.41 -19.85
C ALA A 112 -40.63 12.33 -19.84
#